data_AF-A0A534ZHZ6-F1
#
_entry.id   AF-A0A534ZHZ6-F1
#
_cell.length_a   1.000
_cell.length_b   1.000
_cell.length_c   1.000
_cell.angle_alpha   90.00
_cell.angle_beta   90.00
_cell.angle_gamma   90.00
#
_symmetry.space_group_name_H-M   'P 1'
#
loop_
_entity.id
_entity.type
_entity.pdbx_description
1 polymer ?
#
loop_
_entity_poly.entity_id
_entity_poly.type
_entity_poly.pdbx_seq_one_letter_code
_entity_poly.pdbx_strand_id
1 'polypeptide(L)'
;MGRVTLLDRPYLTPIYDEPEFIVRNLWRLYAGWWDGDPARLKPAPAAALAAELADLAGGAGRLAARAELLAERGDLALACHLAELAAQVAPADDAVATVRASVYARRAERETSLMARGLYRWAADRKR
;
A
#
# COMPACT_ATOMS: atom_id res chain seq x y z
N MET A 1 -11.61 -7.92 38.69
CA MET A 1 -12.53 -8.10 37.55
C MET A 1 -11.81 -7.63 36.29
N GLY A 2 -11.39 -8.53 35.40
CA GLY A 2 -10.65 -8.15 34.19
C GLY A 2 -11.53 -7.31 33.26
N ARG A 3 -10.99 -6.21 32.71
CA ARG A 3 -11.75 -5.34 31.80
C ARG A 3 -11.99 -6.11 30.49
N VAL A 4 -13.25 -6.40 30.19
CA VAL A 4 -13.70 -6.82 28.86
C VAL A 4 -13.61 -5.61 27.95
N THR A 5 -12.83 -5.73 26.88
CA THR A 5 -12.68 -4.72 25.84
C THR A 5 -13.77 -4.88 24.79
N LEU A 6 -13.96 -3.86 23.93
CA LEU A 6 -14.90 -3.96 22.82
C LEU A 6 -14.51 -5.08 21.84
N LEU A 7 -13.22 -5.37 21.68
CA LEU A 7 -12.70 -6.38 20.77
C LEU A 7 -12.95 -7.82 21.24
N ASP A 8 -13.26 -8.03 22.52
CA ASP A 8 -13.61 -9.34 23.05
C ASP A 8 -15.03 -9.79 22.64
N ARG A 9 -15.81 -8.90 22.02
CA ARG A 9 -17.17 -9.19 21.54
C ARG A 9 -17.11 -9.73 20.11
N PRO A 10 -17.55 -10.98 19.84
CA PRO A 10 -17.42 -11.59 18.52
C PRO A 10 -18.01 -10.75 17.38
N TYR A 11 -19.12 -10.06 17.64
CA TYR A 11 -19.83 -9.20 16.69
C TYR A 11 -19.20 -7.81 16.47
N LEU A 12 -18.15 -7.45 17.22
CA LEU A 12 -17.36 -6.23 17.01
C LEU A 12 -15.97 -6.53 16.42
N THR A 13 -15.68 -7.78 16.07
CA THR A 13 -14.42 -8.17 15.41
C THR A 13 -14.32 -7.47 14.05
N PRO A 14 -13.19 -6.81 13.72
CA PRO A 14 -13.00 -6.11 12.44
C PRO A 14 -12.71 -7.08 11.30
N ILE A 15 -13.70 -7.89 10.92
CA ILE A 15 -13.56 -8.90 9.86
C ILE A 15 -13.75 -8.26 8.49
N TYR A 16 -14.78 -7.45 8.31
CA TYR A 16 -15.07 -6.83 7.02
C TYR A 16 -14.11 -5.66 6.77
N ASP A 17 -14.15 -4.66 7.65
CA ASP A 17 -13.41 -3.40 7.56
C ASP A 17 -12.46 -3.21 8.76
N GLU A 18 -11.64 -2.17 8.75
CA GLU A 18 -10.60 -1.90 9.76
C GLU A 18 -10.87 -0.62 10.58
N PRO A 19 -10.64 -0.65 11.90
CA PRO A 19 -10.76 0.54 12.74
C PRO A 19 -9.91 1.71 12.23
N GLU A 20 -8.76 1.43 11.63
CA GLU A 20 -7.87 2.43 11.05
C GLU A 20 -8.57 3.28 9.97
N PHE A 21 -9.36 2.66 9.09
CA PHE A 21 -10.05 3.37 8.01
C PHE A 21 -11.17 4.25 8.56
N ILE A 22 -11.88 3.77 9.59
CA ILE A 22 -12.92 4.54 10.28
C ILE A 22 -12.33 5.75 11.00
N VAL A 23 -11.22 5.58 11.72
CA VAL A 23 -10.52 6.70 12.38
C VAL A 23 -10.08 7.75 11.36
N ARG A 24 -9.50 7.34 10.22
CA ARG A 24 -9.14 8.26 9.13
C ARG A 24 -10.35 8.99 8.54
N ASN A 25 -11.49 8.31 8.42
CA ASN A 25 -12.73 8.93 7.95
C ASN A 25 -13.29 9.96 8.95
N LEU A 26 -13.23 9.69 10.25
CA LEU A 26 -13.63 10.66 11.28
C LEU A 26 -12.71 11.88 11.26
N TRP A 27 -11.40 11.69 11.10
CA TRP A 27 -10.47 12.80 10.90
C TRP A 27 -10.86 13.63 9.68
N ARG A 28 -11.10 12.99 8.52
CA ARG A 28 -11.53 13.69 7.30
C ARG A 28 -12.84 14.47 7.50
N LEU A 29 -13.77 13.93 8.30
CA LEU A 29 -15.04 14.57 8.60
C LEU A 29 -14.89 15.83 9.46
N TYR A 30 -14.06 15.78 10.51
CA TYR A 30 -13.96 16.86 11.49
C TYR A 30 -12.78 17.82 11.27
N ALA A 31 -11.60 17.30 10.92
CA ALA A 31 -10.39 18.09 10.68
C ALA A 31 -10.22 18.50 9.21
N GLY A 32 -11.00 17.89 8.32
CA GLY A 32 -10.97 18.18 6.88
C GLY A 32 -10.00 17.29 6.10
N TRP A 33 -9.86 17.59 4.80
CA TRP A 33 -9.09 16.77 3.85
C TRP A 33 -7.58 17.04 3.88
N TRP A 34 -7.15 18.14 4.49
CA TRP A 34 -5.75 18.56 4.50
C TRP A 34 -4.95 17.82 5.58
N ASP A 35 -3.86 17.15 5.20
CA ASP A 35 -3.03 16.34 6.10
C ASP A 35 -1.84 17.09 6.73
N GLY A 36 -1.60 18.35 6.30
CA GLY A 36 -0.56 19.21 6.84
C GLY A 36 0.76 19.19 6.08
N ASP A 37 0.95 18.33 5.07
CA ASP A 37 2.17 18.23 4.28
C ASP A 37 2.08 19.03 2.97
N PRO A 38 2.72 20.22 2.85
CA PRO A 38 2.65 21.10 1.68
C PRO A 38 2.89 20.39 0.33
N ALA A 39 3.73 19.36 0.29
CA ALA A 39 4.02 18.62 -0.94
C ALA A 39 2.80 17.86 -1.50
N ARG A 40 1.80 17.58 -0.65
CA ARG A 40 0.56 16.88 -1.00
C ARG A 40 -0.61 17.80 -1.28
N LEU A 41 -0.45 19.12 -1.14
CA LEU A 41 -1.53 20.08 -1.38
C LEU A 41 -1.94 20.14 -2.85
N LYS A 42 -0.93 20.14 -3.73
CA LYS A 42 -1.05 20.16 -5.20
C LYS A 42 0.06 19.28 -5.78
N PRO A 43 -0.03 17.95 -5.60
CA PRO A 43 1.06 17.05 -5.93
C PRO A 43 1.29 17.03 -7.45
N ALA A 44 2.54 16.76 -7.84
CA ALA A 44 2.86 16.41 -9.22
C ALA A 44 2.13 15.11 -9.64
N PRO A 45 1.99 14.85 -10.96
CA PRO A 45 1.52 13.55 -11.44
C PRO A 45 2.38 12.42 -10.85
N ALA A 46 1.73 11.35 -10.37
CA ALA A 46 2.43 10.25 -9.68
C ALA A 46 3.56 9.65 -10.53
N ALA A 47 3.31 9.43 -11.83
CA ALA A 47 4.31 8.91 -12.76
C ALA A 47 5.54 9.83 -12.94
N ALA A 48 5.36 11.14 -12.84
CA ALA A 48 6.48 12.10 -12.94
C ALA A 48 7.38 12.01 -11.70
N LEU A 49 6.79 11.93 -10.50
CA LEU A 49 7.55 11.70 -9.27
C LEU A 49 8.22 10.32 -9.27
N ALA A 50 7.53 9.29 -9.78
CA ALA A 50 8.08 7.94 -9.87
C ALA A 50 9.30 7.88 -10.81
N ALA A 51 9.24 8.56 -11.95
CA ALA A 51 10.37 8.66 -12.87
C ALA A 51 11.59 9.31 -12.21
N GLU A 52 11.40 10.45 -11.54
CA GLU A 52 12.49 11.14 -10.84
C GLU A 52 13.11 10.26 -9.74
N LEU A 53 12.28 9.58 -8.94
CA LEU A 53 12.76 8.66 -7.91
C LEU A 53 13.49 7.45 -8.49
N ALA A 54 13.02 6.92 -9.63
CA ALA A 54 13.71 5.85 -10.35
C ALA A 54 15.06 6.32 -10.86
N ASP A 55 15.16 7.50 -11.48
CA ASP A 55 16.42 8.05 -11.99
C ASP A 55 17.45 8.20 -10.86
N LEU A 56 17.03 8.75 -9.71
CA LEU A 56 17.87 8.83 -8.50
C LEU A 56 18.29 7.45 -7.97
N ALA A 57 17.41 6.46 -8.06
CA ALA A 57 17.66 5.09 -7.59
C ALA A 57 18.47 4.24 -8.59
N GLY A 58 18.65 4.70 -9.84
CA GLY A 58 19.30 3.99 -10.94
C GLY A 58 18.37 3.07 -11.76
N GLY A 59 17.10 3.45 -11.90
CA GLY A 59 16.09 2.85 -12.77
C GLY A 59 15.00 2.04 -12.07
N ALA A 60 13.92 1.75 -12.82
CA ALA A 60 12.76 0.99 -12.33
C ALA A 60 13.14 -0.41 -11.81
N GLY A 61 14.09 -1.09 -12.45
CA GLY A 61 14.58 -2.39 -11.99
C GLY A 61 15.21 -2.36 -10.60
N ARG A 62 15.90 -1.26 -10.23
CA ARG A 62 16.48 -1.11 -8.88
C ARG A 62 15.40 -0.89 -7.83
N LEU A 63 14.34 -0.15 -8.16
CA LEU A 63 13.16 -0.02 -7.29
C LEU A 63 12.47 -1.37 -7.08
N ALA A 64 12.24 -2.13 -8.16
CA ALA A 64 11.62 -3.45 -8.10
C ALA A 64 12.45 -4.43 -7.26
N ALA A 65 13.76 -4.55 -7.52
CA ALA A 65 14.65 -5.41 -6.72
C ALA A 65 14.66 -5.01 -5.24
N ARG A 66 14.63 -3.70 -4.94
CA ARG A 66 14.55 -3.24 -3.55
C ARG A 66 13.20 -3.57 -2.91
N ALA A 67 12.10 -3.51 -3.67
CA ALA A 67 10.78 -3.90 -3.20
C ALA A 67 10.74 -5.37 -2.78
N GLU A 68 11.33 -6.28 -3.57
CA GLU A 68 11.40 -7.71 -3.22
C GLU A 68 12.15 -7.94 -1.91
N LEU A 69 13.34 -7.33 -1.77
CA LEU A 69 14.14 -7.44 -0.54
C LEU A 69 13.41 -6.94 0.70
N LEU A 70 12.62 -5.86 0.57
CA LEU A 70 11.81 -5.35 1.67
C LEU A 70 10.62 -6.29 1.98
N ALA A 71 9.99 -6.85 0.95
CA ALA A 71 8.91 -7.80 1.14
C ALA A 71 9.40 -9.08 1.84
N GLU A 72 10.59 -9.58 1.51
CA GLU A 72 11.24 -10.71 2.21
C GLU A 72 11.51 -10.41 3.69
N ARG A 73 11.85 -9.16 4.02
CA ARG A 73 12.04 -8.70 5.40
C ARG A 73 10.73 -8.47 6.15
N GLY A 74 9.59 -8.50 5.46
CA GLY A 74 8.27 -8.22 6.01
C GLY A 74 7.89 -6.73 6.01
N ASP A 75 8.72 -5.84 5.46
CA ASP A 75 8.46 -4.40 5.33
C ASP A 75 7.49 -4.11 4.16
N LEU A 76 6.34 -4.78 4.17
CA LEU A 76 5.45 -4.89 3.01
C LEU A 76 4.83 -3.56 2.59
N ALA A 77 4.55 -2.65 3.53
CA ALA A 77 4.02 -1.34 3.20
C ALA A 77 5.01 -0.54 2.32
N LEU A 78 6.30 -0.55 2.69
CA LEU A 78 7.34 0.11 1.92
C LEU A 78 7.64 -0.63 0.61
N ALA A 79 7.61 -1.97 0.63
CA ALA A 79 7.72 -2.77 -0.58
C ALA A 79 6.63 -2.40 -1.60
N CYS A 80 5.37 -2.27 -1.18
CA CYS A 80 4.27 -1.85 -2.05
C CYS A 80 4.54 -0.49 -2.70
N HIS A 81 5.07 0.49 -1.94
CA HIS A 81 5.44 1.79 -2.50
C HIS A 81 6.48 1.65 -3.61
N LEU A 82 7.58 0.94 -3.36
CA LEU A 82 8.65 0.81 -4.37
C LEU A 82 8.23 0.01 -5.60
N ALA A 83 7.44 -1.04 -5.41
CA ALA A 83 6.90 -1.83 -6.51
C ALA A 83 5.94 -1.03 -7.40
N GLU A 84 5.09 -0.19 -6.80
CA GLU A 84 4.17 0.68 -7.53
C GLU A 84 4.92 1.78 -8.28
N LEU A 85 5.96 2.39 -7.67
CA LEU A 85 6.82 3.36 -8.36
C LEU A 85 7.50 2.71 -9.58
N ALA A 86 8.06 1.50 -9.43
CA ALA A 86 8.69 0.79 -10.54
C ALA A 86 7.70 0.55 -11.69
N ALA A 87 6.46 0.12 -11.39
CA ALA A 87 5.45 -0.15 -12.40
C ALA A 87 4.93 1.11 -13.10
N GLN A 88 4.90 2.26 -12.42
CA GLN A 88 4.57 3.55 -13.05
C GLN A 88 5.63 3.99 -14.06
N VAL A 89 6.90 3.65 -13.83
CA VAL A 89 8.02 4.02 -14.70
C VAL A 89 8.18 3.04 -15.86
N ALA A 90 8.03 1.74 -15.61
CA ALA A 90 8.20 0.68 -16.61
C ALA A 90 6.94 -0.19 -16.75
N PRO A 91 5.79 0.38 -17.17
CA PRO A 91 4.53 -0.36 -17.23
C PRO A 91 4.54 -1.52 -18.24
N ALA A 92 5.47 -1.53 -19.19
CA ALA A 92 5.64 -2.60 -20.20
C ALA A 92 6.63 -3.69 -19.79
N ASP A 93 7.27 -3.57 -18.63
CA ASP A 93 8.29 -4.51 -18.17
C ASP A 93 7.64 -5.65 -17.36
N ASP A 94 7.67 -6.86 -17.94
CA ASP A 94 7.07 -8.06 -17.33
C ASP A 94 7.75 -8.46 -16.02
N ALA A 95 9.05 -8.19 -15.85
CA ALA A 95 9.75 -8.49 -14.61
C ALA A 95 9.27 -7.54 -13.49
N VAL A 96 9.12 -6.25 -13.78
CA VAL A 96 8.56 -5.28 -12.84
C VAL A 96 7.11 -5.61 -12.48
N ALA A 97 6.29 -5.99 -13.48
CA ALA A 97 4.91 -6.41 -13.25
C ALA A 97 4.84 -7.66 -12.33
N THR A 98 5.74 -8.62 -12.53
CA THR A 98 5.84 -9.84 -11.71
C THR A 98 6.20 -9.51 -10.26
N VAL A 99 7.19 -8.65 -10.04
CA VAL A 99 7.57 -8.17 -8.69
C VAL A 99 6.38 -7.52 -8.01
N ARG A 100 5.71 -6.60 -8.69
CA ARG A 100 4.56 -5.87 -8.14
C ARG A 100 3.43 -6.82 -7.74
N ALA A 101 3.10 -7.79 -8.58
CA ALA A 101 2.10 -8.79 -8.27
C ALA A 101 2.48 -9.60 -7.02
N SER A 102 3.73 -10.06 -6.94
CA SER A 102 4.24 -10.83 -5.79
C SER A 102 4.18 -10.03 -4.48
N VAL A 103 4.61 -8.76 -4.51
CA VAL A 103 4.59 -7.88 -3.33
C VAL A 103 3.16 -7.67 -2.83
N TYR A 104 2.20 -7.40 -3.72
CA TYR A 104 0.81 -7.21 -3.32
C TYR A 104 0.13 -8.51 -2.85
N ALA A 105 0.49 -9.67 -3.43
CA ALA A 105 0.01 -10.95 -2.94
C ALA A 105 0.47 -11.21 -1.48
N ARG A 106 1.77 -10.99 -1.20
CA ARG A 106 2.33 -11.09 0.16
C ARG A 106 1.69 -10.09 1.12
N ARG A 107 1.40 -8.86 0.65
CA ARG A 107 0.68 -7.87 1.45
C ARG A 107 -0.72 -8.36 1.80
N ALA A 108 -1.45 -8.91 0.84
CA ALA A 108 -2.79 -9.44 1.06
C ALA A 108 -2.83 -10.60 2.06
N GLU A 109 -1.81 -11.47 2.07
CA GLU A 109 -1.71 -12.59 3.02
C GLU A 109 -1.53 -12.14 4.48
N ARG A 110 -1.00 -10.93 4.69
CA ARG A 110 -0.83 -10.35 6.04
C ARG A 110 -2.06 -9.61 6.55
N GLU A 111 -3.02 -9.28 5.69
CA GLU A 111 -4.19 -8.51 6.10
C GLU A 111 -5.24 -9.37 6.79
N THR A 112 -5.81 -8.83 7.87
CA THR A 112 -6.87 -9.49 8.64
C THR A 112 -8.26 -9.14 8.12
N SER A 113 -8.46 -7.93 7.58
CA SER A 113 -9.76 -7.53 7.05
C SER A 113 -10.00 -8.06 5.64
N LEU A 114 -11.27 -8.35 5.33
CA LEU A 114 -11.69 -8.72 3.99
C LEU A 114 -11.47 -7.56 3.00
N MET A 115 -11.68 -6.32 3.44
CA MET A 115 -11.53 -5.13 2.60
C MET A 115 -10.09 -4.93 2.14
N ALA A 116 -9.12 -4.85 3.07
CA ALA A 116 -7.72 -4.63 2.70
C ALA A 116 -7.17 -5.81 1.89
N ARG A 117 -7.46 -7.05 2.33
CA ARG A 117 -7.05 -8.26 1.62
C ARG A 117 -7.59 -8.31 0.19
N GLY A 118 -8.86 -7.96 0.00
CA GLY A 118 -9.50 -7.93 -1.31
C GLY A 118 -8.85 -6.93 -2.26
N LEU A 119 -8.58 -5.71 -1.77
CA LEU A 119 -7.94 -4.66 -2.57
C LEU A 119 -6.51 -5.02 -2.97
N TYR A 120 -5.72 -5.60 -2.06
CA TYR A 120 -4.37 -6.04 -2.39
C TYR A 120 -4.35 -7.25 -3.34
N ARG A 121 -5.27 -8.21 -3.20
CA ARG A 121 -5.42 -9.31 -4.18
C ARG A 121 -5.78 -8.78 -5.56
N TRP A 122 -6.76 -7.87 -5.63
CA TRP A 122 -7.10 -7.20 -6.89
C TRP A 122 -5.88 -6.50 -7.51
N ALA A 123 -5.06 -5.82 -6.70
CA ALA A 123 -3.84 -5.18 -7.20
C ALA A 123 -2.79 -6.19 -7.69
N ALA A 124 -2.70 -7.36 -7.07
CA ALA A 124 -1.83 -8.46 -7.47
C ALA A 124 -2.29 -9.13 -8.78
N ASP A 125 -3.60 -9.30 -8.95
CA ASP A 125 -4.20 -9.99 -10.10
C ASP A 125 -4.36 -9.08 -11.32
N ARG A 126 -4.29 -7.75 -11.14
CA ARG A 126 -4.47 -6.80 -12.23
C ARG A 126 -3.32 -6.93 -13.24
N LYS A 127 -3.63 -7.61 -14.34
CA LYS A 127 -2.78 -7.62 -15.54
C LYS A 127 -2.88 -6.25 -16.20
N ARG A 128 -1.77 -5.51 -16.12
CA ARG A 128 -1.42 -4.28 -16.83
C ARG A 128 -2.56 -3.25 -16.96
#